data_AF-A0A1I7KGH9-F1
#
_entry.id   AF-A0A1I7KGH9-F1
#
_cell.length_a   1.000
_cell.length_b   1.000
_cell.length_c   1.000
_cell.angle_alpha   90.00
_cell.angle_beta   90.00
_cell.angle_gamma   90.00
#
_symmetry.space_group_name_H-M   'P 1'
#
loop_
_entity.id
_entity.type
_entity.pdbx_description
1 polymer ?
#
loop_
_entity_poly.entity_id
_entity_poly.type
_entity_poly.pdbx_seq_one_letter_code
_entity_poly.pdbx_strand_id
1 'polypeptide(L)'
;MELVLVLVLIGVGILAIKSLMNQARRKKLMAKYGDVEIVDLIMKKVVWQGMHVEHLLDALGRPAAIDRKVYKTKTSQTFKYDQSGKNRFRRRVTLENDVVVGWDFK
;
A
#
# COMPACT_ATOMS: atom_id res chain seq x y z
N MET A 1 37.57 -8.65 -10.71
CA MET A 1 36.87 -9.94 -10.87
C MET A 1 36.22 -10.37 -9.55
N GLU A 2 36.97 -10.51 -8.46
CA GLU A 2 36.43 -10.94 -7.15
C GLU A 2 35.36 -10.00 -6.55
N LEU A 3 35.59 -8.67 -6.59
CA LEU A 3 34.60 -7.70 -6.13
C LEU A 3 33.28 -7.74 -6.91
N VAL A 4 33.34 -8.06 -8.22
CA VAL A 4 32.15 -8.16 -9.07
C VAL A 4 31.35 -9.41 -8.71
N LEU A 5 32.01 -10.54 -8.43
CA LEU A 5 31.35 -11.78 -7.99
C LEU A 5 30.64 -11.62 -6.65
N VAL A 6 31.26 -10.91 -5.69
CA VAL A 6 30.64 -10.62 -4.39
C VAL A 6 29.38 -9.75 -4.56
N LEU A 7 29.42 -8.70 -5.39
CA LEU A 7 28.25 -7.86 -5.66
C LEU A 7 27.10 -8.63 -6.32
N VAL A 8 27.41 -9.55 -7.25
CA VAL A 8 26.41 -10.41 -7.89
C VAL A 8 25.77 -11.35 -6.86
N LEU A 9 26.56 -12.00 -5.99
CA LEU A 9 26.03 -12.88 -4.95
C LEU A 9 25.13 -12.13 -3.95
N ILE A 10 25.52 -10.92 -3.54
CA ILE A 10 24.69 -10.06 -2.68
C ILE A 10 23.38 -9.71 -3.41
N GLY A 11 23.45 -9.33 -4.68
CA GLY A 11 22.27 -9.01 -5.48
C GLY A 11 21.29 -10.20 -5.59
N VAL A 12 21.80 -11.39 -5.90
CA VAL A 12 21.01 -12.63 -5.95
C VAL A 12 20.39 -12.96 -4.60
N GLY A 13 21.16 -12.82 -3.51
CA GLY A 13 20.67 -13.02 -2.14
C GLY A 13 19.50 -12.09 -1.80
N ILE A 14 19.62 -10.79 -2.13
CA ILE A 14 18.54 -9.80 -1.91
C ILE A 14 17.29 -10.15 -2.72
N LEU A 15 17.45 -10.58 -3.98
CA LEU A 15 16.33 -10.98 -4.83
C LEU A 15 15.63 -12.24 -4.30
N ALA A 16 16.38 -13.24 -3.84
CA ALA A 16 15.83 -14.46 -3.26
C ALA A 16 15.00 -14.18 -1.99
N ILE A 17 15.53 -13.35 -1.08
CA ILE A 17 14.82 -12.92 0.13
C ILE A 17 13.53 -12.19 -0.22
N LYS A 18 13.57 -11.25 -1.19
CA LYS A 18 12.38 -10.53 -1.66
C LYS A 18 11.32 -11.47 -2.23
N SER A 19 11.72 -12.47 -3.01
CA SER A 19 10.80 -13.46 -3.59
C SER A 19 10.08 -14.27 -2.50
N LEU A 20 10.82 -14.77 -1.51
CA LEU A 20 10.25 -15.53 -0.39
C LEU A 20 9.26 -14.70 0.43
N MET A 21 9.62 -13.45 0.76
CA MET A 21 8.74 -12.53 1.49
C MET A 21 7.46 -12.23 0.71
N ASN A 22 7.56 -12.03 -0.61
CA ASN A 22 6.41 -11.77 -1.46
C ASN A 22 5.46 -12.97 -1.53
N GLN A 23 5.98 -14.19 -1.62
CA GLN A 23 5.15 -15.40 -1.61
C GLN A 23 4.42 -15.59 -0.28
N ALA A 24 5.12 -15.40 0.85
CA ALA A 24 4.51 -15.48 2.18
C ALA A 24 3.42 -14.41 2.36
N ARG A 25 3.68 -13.18 1.92
CA ARG A 25 2.71 -12.08 1.94
C ARG A 25 1.49 -12.40 1.07
N ARG A 26 1.71 -12.88 -0.16
CA ARG A 26 0.62 -13.28 -1.06
C ARG A 26 -0.24 -14.37 -0.46
N LYS A 27 0.38 -15.42 0.11
CA LYS A 27 -0.35 -16.51 0.79
C LYS A 27 -1.19 -16.00 1.95
N LYS A 28 -0.65 -15.08 2.76
CA LYS A 28 -1.38 -14.45 3.87
C LYS A 28 -2.57 -13.62 3.38
N LEU A 29 -2.38 -12.81 2.33
CA LEU A 29 -3.45 -12.00 1.74
C LEU A 29 -4.53 -12.88 1.10
N MET A 30 -4.12 -13.97 0.43
CA MET A 30 -5.03 -14.98 -0.11
C MET A 30 -5.88 -15.64 0.97
N ALA A 31 -5.26 -16.04 2.08
CA ALA A 31 -5.99 -16.60 3.21
C ALA A 31 -6.95 -15.60 3.86
N LYS A 32 -6.66 -14.29 3.77
CA LYS A 32 -7.51 -13.22 4.34
C LYS A 32 -8.70 -12.86 3.45
N TYR A 33 -8.48 -12.71 2.14
CA TYR A 33 -9.46 -12.14 1.22
C TYR A 33 -10.09 -13.15 0.25
N GLY A 34 -9.40 -14.26 -0.06
CA GLY A 34 -9.90 -15.29 -0.97
C GLY A 34 -10.01 -14.90 -2.45
N ASP A 35 -9.79 -13.63 -2.80
CA ASP A 35 -9.93 -13.10 -4.16
C ASP A 35 -8.56 -12.78 -4.79
N VAL A 36 -8.29 -13.36 -5.96
CA VAL A 36 -7.01 -13.22 -6.67
C VAL A 36 -6.80 -11.80 -7.18
N GLU A 37 -7.86 -11.17 -7.68
CA GLU A 37 -7.76 -9.84 -8.28
C GLU A 37 -7.45 -8.79 -7.21
N ILE A 38 -8.17 -8.84 -6.08
CA ILE A 38 -7.94 -7.94 -4.95
C ILE A 38 -6.52 -8.11 -4.40
N VAL A 39 -6.10 -9.36 -4.20
CA VAL A 39 -4.75 -9.66 -3.67
C VAL A 39 -3.66 -9.17 -4.62
N ASP A 40 -3.83 -9.37 -5.92
CA ASP A 40 -2.84 -8.94 -6.92
C ASP A 40 -2.80 -7.40 -7.01
N LEU A 41 -3.93 -6.70 -6.89
CA LEU A 41 -3.97 -5.23 -6.81
C LEU A 41 -3.27 -4.69 -5.55
N ILE A 42 -3.53 -5.31 -4.39
CA ILE A 42 -2.87 -4.98 -3.11
C ILE A 42 -1.35 -5.20 -3.22
N MET A 43 -0.92 -6.33 -3.79
CA MET A 43 0.49 -6.65 -4.00
C MET A 43 1.17 -5.66 -4.96
N LYS A 44 0.46 -5.19 -5.98
CA LYS A 44 0.92 -4.14 -6.91
C LYS A 44 0.91 -2.72 -6.30
N LYS A 45 0.36 -2.56 -5.08
CA LYS A 45 0.17 -1.26 -4.40
C LYS A 45 -0.66 -0.26 -5.21
N VAL A 46 -1.63 -0.77 -5.98
CA VAL A 46 -2.54 0.05 -6.78
C VAL A 46 -3.74 0.42 -5.91
N VAL A 47 -4.20 1.68 -6.05
CA VAL A 47 -5.43 2.17 -5.43
C VAL A 47 -6.50 2.25 -6.51
N TRP A 48 -7.71 1.81 -6.19
CA TRP A 48 -8.87 1.85 -7.08
C TRP A 48 -10.12 2.35 -6.35
N GLN A 49 -11.12 2.78 -7.12
CA GLN A 49 -12.38 3.26 -6.57
C GLN A 49 -13.21 2.08 -6.04
N GLY A 50 -13.85 2.25 -4.87
CA GLY A 50 -14.59 1.16 -4.22
C GLY A 50 -13.71 0.26 -3.32
N MET A 51 -12.40 0.51 -3.24
CA MET A 51 -11.49 -0.19 -2.35
C MET A 51 -11.84 0.12 -0.87
N HIS A 52 -11.98 -0.91 -0.03
CA HIS A 52 -12.19 -0.72 1.41
C HIS A 52 -10.91 -0.24 2.12
N VAL A 53 -11.04 0.49 3.22
CA VAL A 53 -9.92 1.01 4.01
C VAL A 53 -8.92 -0.07 4.41
N GLU A 54 -9.39 -1.29 4.70
CA GLU A 54 -8.50 -2.41 5.03
C GLU A 54 -7.61 -2.82 3.85
N HIS A 55 -8.17 -2.88 2.64
CA HIS A 55 -7.39 -3.17 1.44
C HIS A 55 -6.36 -2.07 1.20
N LEU A 56 -6.74 -0.80 1.43
CA LEU A 56 -5.84 0.35 1.32
C LEU A 56 -4.66 0.25 2.30
N LEU A 57 -4.95 -0.08 3.56
CA LEU A 57 -3.93 -0.27 4.59
C LEU A 57 -3.02 -1.46 4.29
N ASP A 58 -3.55 -2.55 3.73
CA ASP A 58 -2.74 -3.70 3.33
C ASP A 58 -1.88 -3.42 2.09
N ALA A 59 -2.32 -2.51 1.21
CA ALA A 59 -1.58 -2.10 0.01
C ALA A 59 -0.49 -1.06 0.32
N LEU A 60 -0.86 0.05 0.95
CA LEU A 60 0.00 1.21 1.17
C LEU A 60 0.64 1.25 2.57
N GLY A 61 0.11 0.50 3.53
CA GLY A 61 0.50 0.57 4.93
C GLY A 61 -0.26 1.65 5.70
N ARG A 62 0.25 1.94 6.91
CA ARG A 62 -0.32 2.97 7.78
C ARG A 62 -0.05 4.37 7.20
N PRO A 63 -1.07 5.24 7.13
CA PRO A 63 -0.87 6.62 6.70
C PRO A 63 -0.02 7.39 7.71
N ALA A 64 0.70 8.40 7.23
CA ALA A 64 1.47 9.31 8.07
C ALA A 64 0.57 10.29 8.84
N ALA A 65 -0.57 10.65 8.24
CA ALA A 65 -1.60 11.48 8.87
C ALA A 65 -2.97 11.14 8.28
N ILE A 66 -4.02 11.34 9.07
CA ILE A 66 -5.41 11.15 8.67
C ILE A 66 -6.17 12.43 9.01
N ASP A 67 -6.76 13.07 8.01
CA ASP A 67 -7.74 14.13 8.23
C ASP A 67 -9.12 13.49 8.21
N ARG A 68 -9.88 13.60 9.30
CA ARG A 68 -11.24 13.05 9.40
C ARG A 68 -12.26 14.18 9.55
N LYS A 69 -13.31 14.13 8.74
CA LYS A 69 -14.47 15.03 8.84
C LYS A 69 -15.75 14.21 8.87
N VAL A 70 -16.45 14.28 10.00
CA VAL A 70 -17.73 13.59 10.21
C VAL A 70 -18.86 14.55 9.86
N TYR A 71 -19.72 14.13 8.94
CA TYR A 71 -20.96 14.82 8.59
C TYR A 71 -22.15 14.05 9.16
N LYS A 72 -23.35 14.64 9.09
CA LYS A 72 -24.59 14.00 9.57
C LYS A 72 -24.85 12.63 8.90
N THR A 73 -24.53 12.50 7.61
CA THR A 73 -24.86 11.31 6.80
C THR A 73 -23.65 10.49 6.35
N LYS A 74 -22.43 11.05 6.45
CA LYS A 74 -21.22 10.38 5.98
C LYS A 74 -19.97 10.79 6.76
N THR A 75 -18.96 9.93 6.75
CA THR A 75 -17.62 10.23 7.25
C THR A 75 -16.67 10.34 6.07
N SER A 76 -16.05 11.51 5.88
CA SER A 76 -14.98 11.70 4.90
C SER A 76 -13.62 11.64 5.60
N GLN A 77 -12.70 10.86 5.05
CA GLN A 77 -11.35 10.71 5.56
C GLN A 77 -10.35 10.97 4.42
N THR A 78 -9.28 11.71 4.69
CA THR A 78 -8.15 11.83 3.76
C THR A 78 -6.91 11.25 4.40
N PHE A 79 -6.44 10.14 3.84
CA PHE A 79 -5.24 9.43 4.26
C PHE A 79 -4.05 10.01 3.53
N LYS A 80 -3.04 10.45 4.28
CA LYS A 80 -1.86 11.12 3.74
C LYS A 80 -0.64 10.22 3.89
N TYR A 81 0.11 10.09 2.81
CA TYR A 81 1.31 9.26 2.69
C TYR A 81 2.47 10.09 2.13
N ASP A 82 3.69 9.57 2.31
CA ASP A 82 4.95 10.17 1.83
C ASP A 82 5.09 11.65 2.22
N GLN A 83 5.26 11.87 3.52
CA GLN A 83 5.52 13.19 4.06
C GLN A 83 6.86 13.71 3.52
N SER A 84 6.82 14.77 2.71
CA SER A 84 7.99 15.42 2.13
C SER A 84 8.37 16.71 2.87
N GLY A 85 7.55 17.16 3.82
CA GLY A 85 7.78 18.33 4.66
C GLY A 85 6.68 18.47 5.72
N LYS A 86 6.80 19.47 6.61
CA LYS A 86 5.94 19.62 7.81
C LYS A 86 4.44 19.46 7.51
N ASN A 87 3.94 20.01 6.41
CA ASN A 87 2.55 19.85 5.95
C ASN A 87 2.44 19.46 4.47
N ARG A 88 3.47 18.80 3.92
CA ARG A 88 3.53 18.42 2.50
C ARG A 88 3.53 16.91 2.37
N PHE A 89 2.55 16.37 1.66
CA PHE A 89 2.36 14.93 1.42
C PHE A 89 2.23 14.71 -0.08
N ARG A 90 2.94 13.71 -0.62
CA ARG A 90 2.94 13.41 -2.06
C ARG A 90 1.73 12.58 -2.48
N ARG A 91 1.28 11.70 -1.59
CA ARG A 91 0.15 10.81 -1.87
C ARG A 91 -0.97 11.07 -0.88
N ARG A 92 -2.18 11.29 -1.41
CA ARG A 92 -3.41 11.45 -0.63
C ARG A 92 -4.45 10.49 -1.18
N VAL A 93 -5.19 9.84 -0.30
CA VAL A 93 -6.31 8.98 -0.68
C VAL A 93 -7.52 9.43 0.11
N THR A 94 -8.62 9.71 -0.58
CA THR A 94 -9.87 10.16 0.01
C THR A 94 -10.83 8.99 0.09
N LEU A 95 -11.38 8.79 1.29
CA LEU A 95 -12.36 7.77 1.59
C LEU A 95 -13.65 8.43 2.05
N GLU A 96 -14.78 7.87 1.65
CA GLU A 96 -16.09 8.16 2.24
C GLU A 96 -16.67 6.87 2.80
N ASN A 97 -17.04 6.89 4.08
CA ASN A 97 -17.56 5.73 4.81
C ASN A 97 -16.64 4.51 4.65
N ASP A 98 -15.33 4.72 4.83
CA ASP A 98 -14.27 3.71 4.74
C ASP A 98 -14.09 3.07 3.35
N VAL A 99 -14.67 3.68 2.31
CA VAL A 99 -14.50 3.29 0.90
C VAL A 99 -13.76 4.37 0.13
N VAL A 100 -12.73 3.98 -0.64
CA VAL A 100 -11.96 4.90 -1.49
C VAL A 100 -12.84 5.48 -2.59
N VAL A 101 -12.90 6.81 -2.63
CA VAL A 101 -13.62 7.58 -3.66
C VAL A 101 -12.68 8.35 -4.60
N GLY A 102 -11.43 8.58 -4.19
CA GLY A 102 -10.45 9.29 -5.01
C GLY A 102 -9.04 9.28 -4.41
N TRP A 103 -8.04 9.63 -5.21
CA TRP A 103 -6.65 9.73 -4.77
C TRP A 103 -5.88 10.75 -5.63
N ASP A 104 -4.87 11.37 -5.03
CA ASP A 104 -3.96 12.34 -5.65
C ASP A 104 -2.51 11.92 -5.34
N PHE A 105 -1.80 11.46 -6.37
CA PHE A 105 -0.39 11.07 -6.29
C PHE A 105 0.43 12.07 -7.12
N LYS A 106 1.19 12.92 -6.43
CA LYS A 106 2.09 13.92 -7.02
C LYS A 106 3.56 13.51 -6.94
#